data_AF-A0A7J2KSR3-F1
#
_entry.id   AF-A0A7J2KSR3-F1
#
_cell.length_a   1.000
_cell.length_b   1.000
_cell.length_c   1.000
_cell.angle_alpha   90.00
_cell.angle_beta   90.00
_cell.angle_gamma   90.00
#
_symmetry.space_group_name_H-M   'P 1'
#
loop_
_entity.id
_entity.type
_entity.pdbx_description
1 polymer ?
#
loop_
_entity_poly.entity_id
_entity_poly.type
_entity_poly.pdbx_seq_one_letter_code
_entity_poly.pdbx_strand_id
1 'polypeptide(L)'
;MPAKPRDIFEENDHIRWYYDPELARDWKTFIKKFKYLFWINSMNIKDRDHWVKFIEDKKPSIAHEPLFPQDEDAYADVQALRREAYFQMFRAFTEPTRELSHDVQKGEYLKKVLSVFDNLFEDEKVDVAARLLTGINQVFAETKPEKFYRDIEAERFTLFDDDLLPYLSGYESVYRSEKQIMGELTAEVKNLYEEEGYDIIKVKGNLPPDEAKLEIEFMFRLIDDEISAWKSGNREKAIGLLNMQKDFLHKHMIHWLPWLCDDVAVLEFKKGIAEKFRGDVRDIQSYTGEVVEIDFYRGAAILLKTLLEHDYNQIEALERVAENLDSEKLKETMQELPEIDMKKENYFLIRRSE
;
A
#
# COMPACT_ATOMS: atom_id res chain seq x y z
N MET A 1 13.81 -35.35 -11.10
CA MET A 1 13.28 -35.51 -9.73
C MET A 1 13.50 -34.18 -9.03
N PRO A 2 12.45 -33.44 -8.65
CA PRO A 2 12.64 -32.17 -7.96
C PRO A 2 13.23 -32.47 -6.57
N ALA A 3 14.23 -31.69 -6.19
CA ALA A 3 14.93 -31.83 -4.93
C ALA A 3 13.94 -31.59 -3.78
N LYS A 4 13.89 -32.51 -2.82
CA LYS A 4 13.12 -32.33 -1.59
C LYS A 4 13.65 -31.09 -0.83
N PRO A 5 12.76 -30.27 -0.24
CA PRO A 5 13.18 -29.20 0.67
C PRO A 5 14.03 -29.83 1.77
N ARG A 6 15.20 -29.24 2.04
CA ARG A 6 16.07 -29.69 3.12
C ARG A 6 15.36 -29.43 4.45
N ASP A 7 15.17 -30.50 5.20
CA ASP A 7 14.86 -30.47 6.62
C ASP A 7 15.87 -29.57 7.36
N ILE A 8 15.46 -28.35 7.69
CA ILE A 8 16.13 -27.48 8.67
C ILE A 8 15.03 -26.85 9.52
N PHE A 9 14.32 -27.68 10.29
CA PHE A 9 13.40 -27.21 11.33
C PHE A 9 13.63 -28.07 12.57
N GLU A 10 14.76 -27.84 13.23
CA GLU A 10 14.90 -28.20 14.66
C GLU A 10 14.22 -27.10 15.50
N GLU A 11 13.54 -27.53 16.55
CA GLU A 11 12.52 -26.86 17.39
C GLU A 11 12.88 -25.52 18.08
N ASN A 12 13.83 -24.71 17.60
CA ASN A 12 14.16 -23.42 18.23
C ASN A 12 14.56 -22.27 17.27
N ASP A 13 14.20 -22.32 15.98
CA ASP A 13 14.84 -21.45 14.97
C ASP A 13 13.85 -20.67 14.07
N HIS A 14 12.83 -20.02 14.63
CA HIS A 14 11.81 -19.31 13.83
C HIS A 14 12.11 -17.85 13.46
N ILE A 15 13.28 -17.31 13.80
CA ILE A 15 13.51 -15.88 13.60
C ILE A 15 15.00 -15.61 13.35
N ARG A 16 15.45 -15.61 12.09
CA ARG A 16 16.85 -15.27 11.77
C ARG A 16 17.07 -13.88 11.17
N TRP A 17 15.99 -13.16 10.84
CA TRP A 17 16.08 -11.76 10.39
C TRP A 17 15.53 -10.76 11.43
N TYR A 18 14.49 -11.10 12.20
CA TYR A 18 13.94 -10.22 13.25
C TYR A 18 14.49 -10.42 14.65
N TYR A 19 15.29 -11.46 14.88
CA TYR A 19 15.97 -11.73 16.15
C TYR A 19 17.46 -11.70 15.88
N ASP A 20 17.99 -10.48 15.82
CA ASP A 20 19.32 -10.28 16.37
C ASP A 20 19.32 -10.88 17.80
N PRO A 21 20.25 -11.79 18.16
CA PRO A 21 20.37 -12.32 19.52
C PRO A 21 20.49 -11.22 20.60
N GLU A 22 20.96 -10.02 20.25
CA GLU A 22 20.98 -8.86 21.12
C GLU A 22 19.56 -8.26 21.31
N LEU A 23 18.71 -8.25 20.26
CA LEU A 23 17.30 -7.83 20.32
C LEU A 23 16.39 -8.86 21.02
N ALA A 24 16.75 -10.15 21.00
CA ALA A 24 15.98 -11.24 21.59
C ALA A 24 15.81 -11.11 23.12
N ARG A 25 16.78 -10.51 23.83
CA ARG A 25 16.69 -10.29 25.28
C ARG A 25 15.64 -9.25 25.67
N ASP A 26 15.39 -8.27 24.80
CA ASP A 26 14.47 -7.16 25.04
C ASP A 26 13.12 -7.32 24.34
N TRP A 27 12.91 -8.40 23.57
CA TRP A 27 11.67 -8.65 22.83
C TRP A 27 10.40 -8.67 23.72
N LYS A 28 10.51 -9.15 24.97
CA LYS A 28 9.38 -9.12 25.92
C LYS A 28 9.00 -7.69 26.34
N THR A 29 10.00 -6.85 26.58
CA THR A 29 9.82 -5.43 26.90
C THR A 29 9.26 -4.69 25.70
N PHE A 30 9.79 -5.03 24.52
CA PHE A 30 9.39 -4.49 23.24
C PHE A 30 7.92 -4.80 22.90
N ILE A 31 7.52 -6.07 22.93
CA ILE A 31 6.10 -6.47 22.77
C ILE A 31 5.24 -5.67 23.75
N LYS A 32 5.64 -5.59 25.02
CA LYS A 32 4.85 -4.86 26.03
C LYS A 32 4.71 -3.37 25.69
N LYS A 33 5.77 -2.73 25.17
CA LYS A 33 5.78 -1.30 24.80
C LYS A 33 4.97 -1.04 23.52
N PHE A 34 5.06 -1.91 22.52
CA PHE A 34 4.51 -1.69 21.18
C PHE A 34 3.37 -2.64 20.80
N LYS A 35 2.74 -3.34 21.75
CA LYS A 35 1.59 -4.24 21.53
C LYS A 35 0.36 -3.60 20.86
N TYR A 36 0.34 -2.27 20.71
CA TYR A 36 -0.72 -1.59 19.98
C TYR A 36 -0.53 -1.72 18.46
N LEU A 37 0.69 -2.00 17.99
CA LEU A 37 0.97 -2.29 16.60
C LEU A 37 0.57 -3.74 16.28
N PHE A 38 -0.17 -3.92 15.20
CA PHE A 38 -0.65 -5.21 14.74
C PHE A 38 0.50 -6.15 14.38
N TRP A 39 1.51 -5.67 13.65
CA TRP A 39 2.62 -6.53 13.23
C TRP A 39 3.39 -7.13 14.41
N ILE A 40 3.48 -6.41 15.53
CA ILE A 40 4.09 -6.90 16.78
C ILE A 40 3.33 -8.08 17.35
N ASN A 41 1.99 -7.99 17.34
CA ASN A 41 1.15 -9.09 17.78
C ASN A 41 1.25 -10.28 16.84
N SER A 42 1.26 -10.03 15.52
CA SER A 42 1.48 -11.05 14.48
C SER A 42 2.74 -11.88 14.74
N MET A 43 3.84 -11.22 15.11
CA MET A 43 5.11 -11.89 15.40
C MET A 43 5.11 -12.66 16.74
N ASN A 44 4.16 -12.40 17.64
CA ASN A 44 4.08 -12.99 18.97
C ASN A 44 3.05 -14.12 19.11
N ILE A 45 2.35 -14.50 18.03
CA ILE A 45 1.36 -15.57 18.08
C ILE A 45 2.01 -16.95 18.14
N LYS A 46 1.39 -17.83 18.92
CA LYS A 46 1.77 -19.24 19.05
C LYS A 46 1.09 -20.15 18.02
N ASP A 47 -0.17 -19.87 17.71
CA ASP A 47 -1.01 -20.63 16.78
C ASP A 47 -1.21 -19.84 15.47
N ARG A 48 -0.36 -20.12 14.47
CA ARG A 48 -0.38 -19.42 13.17
C ARG A 48 -1.72 -19.64 12.45
N ASP A 49 -2.23 -20.87 12.44
CA ASP A 49 -3.45 -21.23 11.70
C ASP A 49 -4.66 -20.48 12.27
N HIS A 50 -4.76 -20.37 13.59
CA HIS A 50 -5.80 -19.56 14.21
C HIS A 50 -5.71 -18.08 13.82
N TRP A 51 -4.49 -17.53 13.72
CA TRP A 51 -4.30 -16.13 13.35
C TRP A 51 -4.57 -15.83 11.89
N VAL A 52 -4.09 -16.68 10.99
CA VAL A 52 -4.39 -16.60 9.56
C VAL A 52 -5.90 -16.64 9.36
N LYS A 53 -6.59 -17.58 10.02
CA LYS A 53 -8.04 -17.64 10.00
C LYS A 53 -8.71 -16.39 10.58
N PHE A 54 -8.20 -15.83 11.67
CA PHE A 54 -8.72 -14.58 12.24
C PHE A 54 -8.63 -13.41 11.26
N ILE A 55 -7.52 -13.31 10.52
CA ILE A 55 -7.32 -12.30 9.48
C ILE A 55 -8.28 -12.53 8.31
N GLU A 56 -8.39 -13.78 7.83
CA GLU A 56 -9.22 -14.14 6.68
C GLU A 56 -10.73 -14.01 6.99
N ASP A 57 -11.15 -14.33 8.22
CA ASP A 57 -12.53 -14.18 8.68
C ASP A 57 -12.91 -12.70 8.87
N LYS A 58 -11.93 -11.80 9.07
CA LYS A 58 -12.16 -10.36 9.12
C LYS A 58 -12.37 -9.83 7.71
N LYS A 59 -13.64 -9.76 7.30
CA LYS A 59 -14.02 -8.99 6.12
C LYS A 59 -13.64 -7.51 6.32
N PRO A 60 -13.20 -6.81 5.26
CA PRO A 60 -13.06 -5.36 5.31
C PRO A 60 -14.38 -4.71 5.71
N SER A 61 -14.33 -3.47 6.17
CA SER A 61 -15.56 -2.72 6.46
C SER A 61 -16.38 -2.55 5.17
N ILE A 62 -17.35 -3.44 4.94
CA ILE A 62 -18.22 -3.50 3.75
C ILE A 62 -19.25 -2.34 3.76
N ALA A 63 -18.89 -1.18 4.28
CA ALA A 63 -19.81 -0.06 4.44
C ALA A 63 -20.05 0.67 3.11
N HIS A 64 -19.16 0.55 2.14
CA HIS A 64 -19.27 1.27 0.87
C HIS A 64 -20.14 0.53 -0.14
N GLU A 65 -21.12 1.24 -0.68
CA GLU A 65 -21.88 0.80 -1.85
C GLU A 65 -21.01 1.02 -3.10
N PRO A 66 -20.75 -0.02 -3.91
CA PRO A 66 -19.96 0.15 -5.12
C PRO A 66 -20.76 0.89 -6.19
N LEU A 67 -20.05 1.62 -7.04
CA LEU A 67 -20.61 2.18 -8.27
C LEU A 67 -20.89 1.05 -9.26
N PHE A 68 -22.07 1.07 -9.87
CA PHE A 68 -22.43 0.17 -10.97
C PHE A 68 -22.48 0.96 -12.28
N PRO A 69 -21.42 0.95 -13.09
CA PRO A 69 -21.43 1.56 -14.42
C PRO A 69 -22.59 1.04 -15.27
N GLN A 70 -23.35 1.97 -15.85
CA GLN A 70 -24.52 1.63 -16.69
C GLN A 70 -24.17 1.57 -18.18
N ASP A 71 -23.01 2.10 -18.56
CA ASP A 71 -22.50 2.17 -19.91
C ASP A 71 -20.97 2.20 -19.92
N GLU A 72 -20.39 2.23 -21.12
CA GLU A 72 -18.94 2.21 -21.36
C GLU A 72 -18.24 3.45 -20.82
N ASP A 73 -18.92 4.59 -20.84
CA ASP A 73 -18.38 5.89 -20.41
C ASP A 73 -18.24 5.90 -18.88
N ALA A 74 -19.28 5.48 -18.17
CA ALA A 74 -19.23 5.29 -16.74
C ALA A 74 -18.21 4.22 -16.31
N TYR A 75 -18.00 3.17 -17.11
CA TYR A 75 -16.99 2.14 -16.80
C TYR A 75 -15.58 2.71 -16.93
N ALA A 76 -15.32 3.45 -18.01
CA ALA A 76 -14.04 4.12 -18.22
C ALA A 76 -13.75 5.16 -17.13
N ASP A 77 -14.76 5.92 -16.70
CA ASP A 77 -14.63 6.90 -15.60
C ASP A 77 -14.23 6.21 -14.29
N VAL A 78 -14.92 5.13 -13.89
CA VAL A 78 -14.57 4.38 -12.68
C VAL A 78 -13.17 3.80 -12.77
N GLN A 79 -12.78 3.22 -13.90
CA GLN A 79 -11.43 2.69 -14.10
C GLN A 79 -10.36 3.79 -14.05
N ALA A 80 -10.63 4.96 -14.61
CA ALA A 80 -9.72 6.11 -14.54
C ALA A 80 -9.53 6.59 -13.10
N LEU A 81 -10.62 6.69 -12.32
CA LEU A 81 -10.59 7.04 -10.91
C LEU A 81 -9.82 6.00 -10.08
N ARG A 82 -10.10 4.70 -10.27
CA ARG A 82 -9.38 3.61 -9.60
C ARG A 82 -7.88 3.64 -9.92
N ARG A 83 -7.52 3.80 -11.20
CA ARG A 83 -6.12 3.89 -11.63
C ARG A 83 -5.40 5.05 -10.94
N GLU A 84 -6.03 6.23 -10.92
CA GLU A 84 -5.45 7.42 -10.27
C GLU A 84 -5.35 7.23 -8.75
N ALA A 85 -6.34 6.60 -8.11
CA ALA A 85 -6.31 6.31 -6.67
C ALA A 85 -5.08 5.46 -6.29
N TYR A 86 -4.92 4.31 -6.95
CA TYR A 86 -3.78 3.42 -6.70
C TYR A 86 -2.45 4.04 -7.11
N PHE A 87 -2.41 4.85 -8.18
CA PHE A 87 -1.21 5.58 -8.55
C PHE A 87 -0.78 6.57 -7.45
N GLN A 88 -1.71 7.36 -6.89
CA GLN A 88 -1.38 8.28 -5.80
C GLN A 88 -1.01 7.56 -4.49
N MET A 89 -1.58 6.38 -4.23
CA MET A 89 -1.18 5.54 -3.10
C MET A 89 0.22 4.94 -3.31
N PHE A 90 0.52 4.44 -4.51
CA PHE A 90 1.85 3.97 -4.88
C PHE A 90 2.89 5.07 -4.66
N ARG A 91 2.64 6.29 -5.15
CA ARG A 91 3.55 7.44 -4.94
C ARG A 91 3.79 7.71 -3.45
N ALA A 92 2.74 7.67 -2.62
CA ALA A 92 2.88 7.92 -1.19
C ALA A 92 3.62 6.80 -0.43
N PHE A 93 3.50 5.55 -0.88
CA PHE A 93 4.09 4.38 -0.24
C PHE A 93 5.40 3.91 -0.87
N THR A 94 5.86 4.51 -1.97
CA THR A 94 7.23 4.35 -2.51
C THR A 94 8.18 5.44 -1.98
N GLU A 95 9.48 5.33 -2.26
CA GLU A 95 10.45 6.36 -1.91
C GLU A 95 10.03 7.69 -2.56
N PRO A 96 9.77 8.76 -1.77
CA PRO A 96 9.17 9.97 -2.31
C PRO A 96 10.08 10.57 -3.37
N THR A 97 9.48 10.98 -4.47
CA THR A 97 10.19 11.73 -5.50
C THR A 97 10.17 13.21 -5.19
N ARG A 98 11.07 13.98 -5.83
CA ARG A 98 11.00 15.45 -5.78
C ARG A 98 9.67 15.97 -6.31
N GLU A 99 9.10 15.29 -7.30
CA GLU A 99 7.82 15.64 -7.89
C GLU A 99 6.66 15.39 -6.92
N LEU A 100 6.63 14.23 -6.25
CA LEU A 100 5.65 13.99 -5.18
C LEU A 100 5.79 15.03 -4.06
N SER A 101 7.00 15.26 -3.57
CA SER A 101 7.23 16.24 -2.49
C SER A 101 6.76 17.64 -2.89
N HIS A 102 7.03 18.05 -4.13
CA HIS A 102 6.53 19.31 -4.67
C HIS A 102 4.98 19.33 -4.77
N ASP A 103 4.36 18.26 -5.27
CA ASP A 103 2.89 18.14 -5.36
C ASP A 103 2.22 18.23 -3.99
N VAL A 104 2.79 17.55 -2.97
CA VAL A 104 2.33 17.62 -1.58
C VAL A 104 2.47 19.04 -1.04
N GLN A 105 3.64 19.65 -1.22
CA GLN A 105 3.91 21.00 -0.73
C GLN A 105 2.99 22.05 -1.37
N LYS A 106 2.63 21.89 -2.65
CA LYS A 106 1.73 22.79 -3.36
C LYS A 106 0.25 22.47 -3.18
N GLY A 107 -0.10 21.37 -2.53
CA GLY A 107 -1.48 20.93 -2.34
C GLY A 107 -2.09 20.26 -3.58
N GLU A 108 -1.31 20.06 -4.64
CA GLU A 108 -1.75 19.36 -5.85
C GLU A 108 -2.01 17.87 -5.58
N TYR A 109 -1.20 17.24 -4.71
CA TYR A 109 -1.45 15.87 -4.27
C TYR A 109 -2.82 15.76 -3.60
N LEU A 110 -3.10 16.63 -2.62
CA LEU A 110 -4.39 16.68 -1.91
C LEU A 110 -5.56 16.87 -2.86
N LYS A 111 -5.44 17.82 -3.81
CA LYS A 111 -6.48 18.08 -4.80
C LYS A 111 -6.76 16.84 -5.68
N LYS A 112 -5.73 16.14 -6.13
CA LYS A 112 -5.86 14.91 -6.92
C LYS A 112 -6.57 13.81 -6.12
N VAL A 113 -6.11 13.52 -4.91
CA VAL A 113 -6.74 12.46 -4.10
C VAL A 113 -8.18 12.80 -3.73
N LEU A 114 -8.51 14.03 -3.32
CA LEU A 114 -9.91 14.38 -3.02
C LEU A 114 -10.78 14.29 -4.26
N SER A 115 -10.31 14.78 -5.41
CA SER A 115 -11.05 14.65 -6.67
C SER A 115 -11.34 13.20 -7.03
N VAL A 116 -10.48 12.25 -6.67
CA VAL A 116 -10.71 10.84 -6.95
C VAL A 116 -11.68 10.23 -5.94
N PHE A 117 -11.43 10.41 -4.66
CA PHE A 117 -12.21 9.78 -3.59
C PHE A 117 -13.64 10.32 -3.56
N ASP A 118 -13.84 11.63 -3.71
CA ASP A 118 -15.18 12.26 -3.75
C ASP A 118 -16.06 11.74 -4.91
N ASN A 119 -15.45 11.18 -5.97
CA ASN A 119 -16.16 10.61 -7.11
C ASN A 119 -16.22 9.07 -7.08
N LEU A 120 -15.52 8.40 -6.17
CA LEU A 120 -15.60 6.95 -5.97
C LEU A 120 -16.61 6.61 -4.86
N PHE A 121 -16.52 7.29 -3.71
CA PHE A 121 -17.36 7.01 -2.54
C PHE A 121 -17.32 8.14 -1.50
N GLU A 122 -18.33 8.18 -0.63
CA GLU A 122 -18.35 9.06 0.54
C GLU A 122 -17.96 8.27 1.81
N ASP A 123 -16.91 8.71 2.53
CA ASP A 123 -16.52 8.14 3.84
C ASP A 123 -15.88 9.23 4.72
N GLU A 124 -16.31 9.34 5.98
CA GLU A 124 -15.77 10.28 6.97
C GLU A 124 -14.25 10.13 7.22
N LYS A 125 -13.68 8.96 6.95
CA LYS A 125 -12.24 8.71 7.01
C LYS A 125 -11.49 9.57 5.98
N VAL A 126 -12.09 9.83 4.82
CA VAL A 126 -11.51 10.72 3.79
C VAL A 126 -11.37 12.13 4.36
N ASP A 127 -12.35 12.63 5.11
CA ASP A 127 -12.26 13.94 5.77
C ASP A 127 -11.14 14.00 6.82
N VAL A 128 -10.91 12.89 7.55
CA VAL A 128 -9.80 12.80 8.51
C VAL A 128 -8.46 12.92 7.78
N ALA A 129 -8.28 12.17 6.70
CA ALA A 129 -7.07 12.24 5.87
C ALA A 129 -6.89 13.65 5.24
N ALA A 130 -7.97 14.23 4.72
CA ALA A 130 -7.98 15.56 4.13
C ALA A 130 -7.47 16.63 5.10
N ARG A 131 -7.88 16.56 6.37
CA ARG A 131 -7.41 17.48 7.43
C ARG A 131 -5.90 17.34 7.69
N LEU A 132 -5.39 16.11 7.75
CA LEU A 132 -3.95 15.87 7.95
C LEU A 132 -3.14 16.43 6.77
N LEU A 133 -3.56 16.11 5.54
CA LEU A 133 -2.89 16.55 4.32
C LEU A 133 -2.98 18.07 4.11
N THR A 134 -4.10 18.68 4.47
CA THR A 134 -4.25 20.15 4.49
C THR A 134 -3.27 20.78 5.47
N GLY A 135 -3.10 20.19 6.66
CA GLY A 135 -2.13 20.63 7.64
C GLY A 135 -0.69 20.61 7.11
N ILE A 136 -0.30 19.54 6.38
CA ILE A 136 1.02 19.43 5.75
C ILE A 136 1.23 20.58 4.77
N ASN A 137 0.28 20.79 3.86
CA ASN A 137 0.37 21.88 2.89
C ASN A 137 0.50 23.25 3.57
N GLN A 138 -0.26 23.51 4.64
CA GLN A 138 -0.23 24.79 5.36
C GLN A 138 1.07 25.01 6.13
N VAL A 139 1.54 24.01 6.88
CA VAL A 139 2.75 24.12 7.72
C VAL A 139 4.02 24.20 6.87
N PHE A 140 4.07 23.44 5.77
CA PHE A 140 5.29 23.32 4.96
C PHE A 140 5.28 24.20 3.69
N ALA A 141 4.25 25.02 3.45
CA ALA A 141 4.12 25.88 2.27
C ALA A 141 5.37 26.74 1.97
N GLU A 142 5.94 27.35 3.02
CA GLU A 142 7.09 28.26 2.93
C GLU A 142 8.45 27.57 3.17
N THR A 143 8.44 26.26 3.40
CA THR A 143 9.68 25.49 3.56
C THR A 143 10.43 25.42 2.23
N LYS A 144 11.76 25.52 2.25
CA LYS A 144 12.55 25.35 1.02
C LYS A 144 12.25 23.97 0.41
N PRO A 145 11.94 23.85 -0.89
CA PRO A 145 11.53 22.57 -1.50
C PRO A 145 12.49 21.41 -1.23
N GLU A 146 13.80 21.63 -1.41
CA GLU A 146 14.82 20.60 -1.12
C GLU A 146 14.98 20.26 0.37
N LYS A 147 14.51 21.12 1.28
CA LYS A 147 14.44 20.77 2.70
C LYS A 147 13.25 19.82 2.92
N PHE A 148 12.06 20.22 2.45
CA PHE A 148 10.85 19.43 2.62
C PHE A 148 10.96 18.04 1.97
N TYR A 149 11.55 17.95 0.78
CA TYR A 149 11.85 16.66 0.13
C TYR A 149 12.74 15.75 1.00
N ARG A 150 13.79 16.29 1.61
CA ARG A 150 14.66 15.49 2.49
C ARG A 150 13.97 15.10 3.80
N ASP A 151 13.12 15.97 4.34
CA ASP A 151 12.42 15.68 5.58
C ASP A 151 11.36 14.57 5.37
N ILE A 152 10.59 14.63 4.27
CA ILE A 152 9.60 13.60 3.95
C ILE A 152 10.27 12.26 3.60
N GLU A 153 11.40 12.28 2.88
CA GLU A 153 12.23 11.10 2.60
C GLU A 153 12.80 10.48 3.89
N ALA A 154 13.32 11.29 4.80
CA ALA A 154 13.83 10.81 6.09
C ALA A 154 12.71 10.23 6.98
N GLU A 155 11.53 10.84 6.95
CA GLU A 155 10.37 10.33 7.69
C GLU A 155 9.94 8.98 7.11
N ARG A 156 9.81 8.83 5.79
CA ARG A 156 9.56 7.52 5.16
C ARG A 156 10.54 6.46 5.63
N PHE A 157 11.84 6.77 5.52
CA PHE A 157 12.90 5.84 5.90
C PHE A 157 12.70 5.40 7.36
N THR A 158 12.41 6.34 8.24
CA THR A 158 12.12 6.05 9.66
C THR A 158 10.93 5.10 9.84
N LEU A 159 9.91 5.22 8.99
CA LEU A 159 8.68 4.42 9.07
C LEU A 159 8.90 2.98 8.61
N PHE A 160 9.58 2.77 7.49
CA PHE A 160 9.58 1.48 6.78
C PHE A 160 10.96 0.81 6.65
N ASP A 161 12.04 1.59 6.69
CA ASP A 161 13.38 1.15 6.30
C ASP A 161 14.42 1.24 7.43
N ASP A 162 14.11 1.93 8.54
CA ASP A 162 14.99 2.02 9.70
C ASP A 162 15.02 0.69 10.47
N ASP A 163 16.23 0.24 10.81
CA ASP A 163 16.46 -0.99 11.57
C ASP A 163 16.18 -0.82 13.08
N LEU A 164 15.94 0.41 13.53
CA LEU A 164 15.71 0.75 14.93
C LEU A 164 14.23 1.00 15.22
N LEU A 165 13.72 0.41 16.30
CA LEU A 165 12.32 0.54 16.69
C LEU A 165 12.00 1.87 17.40
N PRO A 166 10.80 2.47 17.21
CA PRO A 166 9.70 1.90 16.44
C PRO A 166 9.85 2.16 14.94
N TYR A 167 9.70 1.10 14.15
CA TYR A 167 9.49 1.09 12.70
C TYR A 167 8.31 0.14 12.41
N LEU A 168 7.82 0.12 11.18
CA LEU A 168 6.79 -0.78 10.71
C LEU A 168 7.35 -1.79 9.72
N SER A 169 7.04 -3.06 9.95
CA SER A 169 7.45 -4.13 9.05
C SER A 169 6.55 -4.16 7.82
N GLY A 170 6.89 -3.47 6.74
CA GLY A 170 6.04 -3.30 5.55
C GLY A 170 5.87 -4.53 4.65
N TYR A 171 5.70 -5.74 5.20
CA TYR A 171 5.66 -7.01 4.47
C TYR A 171 4.43 -7.88 4.82
N GLU A 172 3.75 -8.43 3.81
CA GLU A 172 2.59 -9.33 4.00
C GLU A 172 2.94 -10.50 4.92
N SER A 173 4.05 -11.18 4.64
CA SER A 173 4.55 -12.35 5.37
C SER A 173 4.63 -12.11 6.88
N VAL A 174 4.98 -10.89 7.29
CA VAL A 174 5.04 -10.53 8.71
C VAL A 174 3.66 -10.32 9.30
N TYR A 175 2.76 -9.61 8.64
CA TYR A 175 1.40 -9.38 9.12
C TYR A 175 0.55 -10.65 9.17
N ARG A 176 0.81 -11.62 8.27
CA ARG A 176 0.16 -12.94 8.24
C ARG A 176 0.92 -14.03 9.02
N SER A 177 1.84 -13.61 9.90
CA SER A 177 2.52 -14.47 10.87
C SER A 177 3.37 -15.61 10.28
N GLU A 178 4.01 -15.40 9.12
CA GLU A 178 5.06 -16.32 8.64
C GLU A 178 6.33 -16.24 9.50
N LYS A 179 6.43 -15.22 10.36
CA LYS A 179 7.54 -14.96 11.29
C LYS A 179 8.90 -14.71 10.62
N GLN A 180 8.93 -14.64 9.31
CA GLN A 180 10.10 -14.33 8.48
C GLN A 180 9.65 -13.62 7.20
N ILE A 181 10.56 -12.84 6.62
CA ILE A 181 10.41 -12.32 5.25
C ILE A 181 10.86 -13.42 4.27
N MET A 182 10.42 -13.34 3.00
CA MET A 182 10.76 -14.31 1.94
C MET A 182 10.16 -15.70 2.19
N GLY A 183 8.95 -15.75 2.77
CA GLY A 183 8.23 -16.99 3.03
C GLY A 183 7.33 -17.44 1.87
N GLU A 184 6.26 -18.15 2.19
CA GLU A 184 5.36 -18.76 1.18
C GLU A 184 4.59 -17.66 0.45
N LEU A 185 4.06 -16.68 1.20
CA LEU A 185 3.34 -15.53 0.65
C LEU A 185 4.23 -14.69 -0.27
N THR A 186 5.48 -14.45 0.12
CA THR A 186 6.45 -13.75 -0.74
C THR A 186 6.68 -14.48 -2.06
N ALA A 187 6.75 -15.82 -2.04
CA ALA A 187 6.90 -16.62 -3.25
C ALA A 187 5.63 -16.61 -4.12
N GLU A 188 4.45 -16.63 -3.51
CA GLU A 188 3.16 -16.51 -4.20
C GLU A 188 3.03 -15.19 -4.94
N VAL A 189 3.23 -14.06 -4.23
CA VAL A 189 3.20 -12.72 -4.82
C VAL A 189 4.21 -12.57 -5.96
N LYS A 190 5.43 -13.12 -5.79
CA LYS A 190 6.43 -13.13 -6.86
C LYS A 190 5.96 -13.88 -8.11
N ASN A 191 5.33 -15.03 -7.94
CA ASN A 191 4.82 -15.81 -9.07
C ASN A 191 3.73 -15.03 -9.81
N LEU A 192 2.84 -14.33 -9.09
CA LEU A 192 1.80 -13.49 -9.70
C LEU A 192 2.41 -12.34 -10.54
N TYR A 193 3.44 -11.66 -10.04
CA TYR A 193 4.18 -10.67 -10.82
C TYR A 193 4.74 -11.29 -12.10
N GLU A 194 5.37 -12.46 -11.97
CA GLU A 194 6.02 -13.16 -13.07
C GLU A 194 5.03 -13.70 -14.12
N GLU A 195 3.84 -14.13 -13.70
CA GLU A 195 2.75 -14.62 -14.56
C GLU A 195 2.15 -13.47 -15.38
N GLU A 196 2.00 -12.29 -14.78
CA GLU A 196 1.56 -11.07 -15.49
C GLU A 196 2.69 -10.34 -16.23
N GLY A 197 3.87 -10.95 -16.28
CA GLY A 197 4.98 -10.48 -17.13
C GLY A 197 5.83 -9.36 -16.52
N TYR A 198 5.77 -9.18 -15.21
CA TYR A 198 6.61 -8.25 -14.46
C TYR A 198 7.83 -8.92 -13.85
N ASP A 199 8.94 -8.18 -13.84
CA ASP A 199 10.13 -8.48 -13.06
C ASP A 199 10.40 -7.33 -12.08
N ILE A 200 10.97 -7.65 -10.92
CA ILE A 200 11.45 -6.63 -9.96
C ILE A 200 12.81 -6.10 -10.45
N ILE A 201 12.97 -4.77 -10.46
CA ILE A 201 14.21 -4.10 -10.89
C ILE A 201 15.37 -4.47 -9.95
N LYS A 202 16.21 -5.41 -10.37
CA LYS A 202 17.34 -5.93 -9.59
C LYS A 202 18.36 -4.87 -9.16
N VAL A 203 18.55 -3.80 -9.95
CA VAL A 203 19.49 -2.71 -9.58
C VAL A 203 18.99 -1.91 -8.38
N LYS A 204 17.70 -1.98 -8.06
CA LYS A 204 17.11 -1.38 -6.87
C LYS A 204 17.17 -2.31 -5.64
N GLY A 205 17.85 -3.45 -5.75
CA GLY A 205 18.07 -4.40 -4.66
C GLY A 205 17.24 -5.68 -4.76
N ASN A 206 17.48 -6.60 -3.83
CA ASN A 206 16.64 -7.78 -3.64
C ASN A 206 15.51 -7.41 -2.67
N LEU A 207 14.55 -6.61 -3.15
CA LEU A 207 13.36 -6.28 -2.36
C LEU A 207 12.45 -7.50 -2.25
N PRO A 208 11.91 -7.81 -1.05
CA PRO A 208 10.88 -8.83 -0.87
C PRO A 208 9.64 -8.51 -1.72
N PRO A 209 9.20 -9.41 -2.62
CA PRO A 209 8.02 -9.22 -3.45
C PRO A 209 6.73 -8.80 -2.72
N ASP A 210 6.56 -9.20 -1.47
CA ASP A 210 5.40 -8.92 -0.60
C ASP A 210 5.53 -7.61 0.19
N GLU A 211 6.43 -6.71 -0.22
CA GLU A 211 6.52 -5.37 0.35
C GLU A 211 5.33 -4.51 -0.11
N ALA A 212 4.78 -3.69 0.80
CA ALA A 212 3.56 -2.91 0.58
C ALA A 212 3.63 -2.07 -0.70
N LYS A 213 4.77 -1.41 -0.94
CA LYS A 213 4.96 -0.55 -2.11
C LYS A 213 4.89 -1.31 -3.43
N LEU A 214 5.34 -2.57 -3.45
CA LEU A 214 5.31 -3.44 -4.62
C LEU A 214 3.89 -3.94 -4.89
N GLU A 215 3.15 -4.35 -3.86
CA GLU A 215 1.76 -4.80 -4.05
C GLU A 215 0.85 -3.65 -4.52
N ILE A 216 1.04 -2.44 -3.96
CA ILE A 216 0.30 -1.24 -4.40
C ILE A 216 0.68 -0.86 -5.83
N GLU A 217 1.98 -0.91 -6.19
CA GLU A 217 2.42 -0.71 -7.57
C GLU A 217 1.78 -1.75 -8.50
N PHE A 218 1.78 -3.02 -8.12
CA PHE A 218 1.23 -4.10 -8.94
C PHE A 218 -0.26 -3.90 -9.20
N MET A 219 -1.05 -3.54 -8.18
CA MET A 219 -2.46 -3.23 -8.39
C MET A 219 -2.67 -2.07 -9.36
N PHE A 220 -1.91 -0.98 -9.21
CA PHE A 220 -1.91 0.13 -10.17
C PHE A 220 -1.60 -0.36 -11.59
N ARG A 221 -0.55 -1.17 -11.75
CA ARG A 221 -0.12 -1.73 -13.04
C ARG A 221 -1.21 -2.60 -13.66
N LEU A 222 -1.85 -3.49 -12.89
CA LEU A 222 -2.94 -4.33 -13.40
C LEU A 222 -4.14 -3.51 -13.91
N ILE A 223 -4.48 -2.40 -13.27
CA ILE A 223 -5.55 -1.50 -13.73
C ILE A 223 -5.13 -0.76 -15.01
N ASP A 224 -3.89 -0.27 -15.07
CA ASP A 224 -3.37 0.42 -16.25
C ASP A 224 -3.24 -0.51 -17.47
N ASP A 225 -2.87 -1.76 -17.22
CA ASP A 225 -2.84 -2.85 -18.19
C ASP A 225 -4.24 -3.18 -18.71
N GLU A 226 -5.24 -3.19 -17.84
CA GLU A 226 -6.63 -3.44 -18.24
C GLU A 226 -7.10 -2.34 -19.19
N ILE A 227 -6.84 -1.07 -18.84
CA ILE A 227 -7.16 0.07 -19.69
C ILE A 227 -6.46 -0.05 -21.05
N SER A 228 -5.19 -0.46 -21.06
CA SER A 228 -4.41 -0.69 -22.30
C SER A 228 -4.94 -1.87 -23.13
N ALA A 229 -5.41 -2.94 -22.49
CA ALA A 229 -6.06 -4.06 -23.15
C ALA A 229 -7.39 -3.61 -23.80
N TRP A 230 -8.18 -2.77 -23.12
CA TRP A 230 -9.37 -2.17 -23.72
C TRP A 230 -9.05 -1.23 -24.89
N LYS A 231 -8.05 -0.34 -24.75
CA LYS A 231 -7.59 0.56 -25.83
C LYS A 231 -7.17 -0.18 -27.10
N SER A 232 -6.60 -1.38 -26.93
CA SER A 232 -6.17 -2.25 -28.04
C SER A 232 -7.27 -3.18 -28.57
N GLY A 233 -8.48 -3.15 -27.98
CA GLY A 233 -9.60 -4.01 -28.35
C GLY A 233 -9.45 -5.46 -27.87
N ASN A 234 -8.51 -5.75 -26.97
CA ASN A 234 -8.29 -7.08 -26.42
C ASN A 234 -9.18 -7.32 -25.18
N ARG A 235 -10.48 -7.54 -25.42
CA ARG A 235 -11.50 -7.80 -24.39
C ARG A 235 -11.11 -8.94 -23.45
N GLU A 236 -10.62 -10.05 -24.00
CA GLU A 236 -10.29 -11.25 -23.21
C GLU A 236 -9.17 -10.96 -22.21
N LYS A 237 -8.09 -10.27 -22.65
CA LYS A 237 -7.01 -9.86 -21.74
C LYS A 237 -7.50 -8.85 -20.70
N ALA A 238 -8.35 -7.90 -21.09
CA ALA A 238 -8.88 -6.91 -20.15
C ALA A 238 -9.71 -7.57 -19.03
N ILE A 239 -10.65 -8.46 -19.38
CA ILE A 239 -11.43 -9.22 -18.38
C ILE A 239 -10.51 -10.10 -17.53
N GLY A 240 -9.50 -10.74 -18.13
CA GLY A 240 -8.51 -11.52 -17.39
C GLY A 240 -7.73 -10.69 -16.36
N LEU A 241 -7.33 -9.47 -16.72
CA LEU A 241 -6.65 -8.54 -15.81
C LEU A 241 -7.56 -8.05 -14.69
N LEU A 242 -8.84 -7.77 -14.98
CA LEU A 242 -9.82 -7.41 -13.94
C LEU A 242 -10.01 -8.56 -12.93
N ASN A 243 -10.07 -9.79 -13.41
CA ASN A 243 -10.13 -10.97 -12.53
C ASN A 243 -8.85 -11.12 -11.69
N MET A 244 -7.68 -10.86 -12.29
CA MET A 244 -6.41 -10.88 -11.56
C MET A 244 -6.36 -9.80 -10.48
N GLN A 245 -6.82 -8.57 -10.77
CA GLN A 245 -6.96 -7.51 -9.77
C GLN A 245 -7.83 -7.99 -8.60
N LYS A 246 -8.99 -8.62 -8.88
CA LYS A 246 -9.90 -9.10 -7.83
C LYS A 246 -9.23 -10.13 -6.95
N ASP A 247 -8.63 -11.14 -7.57
CA ASP A 247 -7.95 -12.21 -6.88
C ASP A 247 -6.77 -11.68 -6.04
N PHE A 248 -5.98 -10.76 -6.58
CA PHE A 248 -4.87 -10.15 -5.85
C PHE A 248 -5.35 -9.33 -4.64
N LEU A 249 -6.38 -8.49 -4.84
CA LEU A 249 -6.97 -7.70 -3.75
C LEU A 249 -7.51 -8.61 -2.65
N HIS A 250 -8.29 -9.63 -3.02
CA HIS A 250 -9.01 -10.50 -2.09
C HIS A 250 -8.11 -11.51 -1.38
N LYS A 251 -7.02 -11.99 -2.01
CA LYS A 251 -6.14 -13.03 -1.45
C LYS A 251 -4.88 -12.49 -0.79
N HIS A 252 -4.46 -11.26 -1.12
CA HIS A 252 -3.27 -10.63 -0.58
C HIS A 252 -3.61 -9.32 0.13
N MET A 253 -3.77 -8.23 -0.62
CA MET A 253 -3.80 -6.86 -0.10
C MET A 253 -4.77 -6.66 1.09
N ILE A 254 -6.00 -7.21 1.01
CA ILE A 254 -7.03 -6.98 2.03
C ILE A 254 -6.71 -7.63 3.38
N HIS A 255 -5.86 -8.66 3.39
CA HIS A 255 -5.54 -9.41 4.60
C HIS A 255 -4.47 -8.75 5.45
N TRP A 256 -3.75 -7.74 4.94
CA TRP A 256 -2.61 -7.18 5.65
C TRP A 256 -2.44 -5.67 5.51
N LEU A 257 -2.65 -5.09 4.33
CA LEU A 257 -2.49 -3.65 4.13
C LEU A 257 -3.41 -2.81 5.02
N PRO A 258 -4.68 -3.16 5.28
CA PRO A 258 -5.51 -2.41 6.22
C PRO A 258 -4.91 -2.36 7.63
N TRP A 259 -4.25 -3.44 8.07
CA TRP A 259 -3.56 -3.48 9.37
C TRP A 259 -2.29 -2.64 9.38
N LEU A 260 -1.52 -2.68 8.29
CA LEU A 260 -0.38 -1.78 8.10
C LEU A 260 -0.82 -0.31 8.16
N CYS A 261 -1.91 0.02 7.48
CA CYS A 261 -2.46 1.38 7.49
C CYS A 261 -2.90 1.83 8.88
N ASP A 262 -3.53 0.94 9.67
CA ASP A 262 -3.87 1.22 11.06
C ASP A 262 -2.62 1.47 11.93
N ASP A 263 -1.57 0.67 11.73
CA ASP A 263 -0.28 0.82 12.41
C ASP A 263 0.42 2.14 12.04
N VAL A 264 0.33 2.60 10.79
CA VAL A 264 0.84 3.93 10.37
C VAL A 264 0.01 5.06 11.00
N ALA A 265 -1.32 4.96 10.96
CA ALA A 265 -2.22 6.05 11.30
C ALA A 265 -2.31 6.35 12.81
N VAL A 266 -2.03 5.36 13.66
CA VAL A 266 -2.22 5.43 15.12
C VAL A 266 -1.31 6.47 15.79
N LEU A 267 -1.88 7.29 16.67
CA LEU A 267 -1.14 8.39 17.32
C LEU A 267 -0.03 7.87 18.26
N GLU A 268 -0.23 6.70 18.85
CA GLU A 268 0.74 5.99 19.68
C GLU A 268 2.04 5.72 18.92
N PHE A 269 1.96 5.44 17.61
CA PHE A 269 3.13 5.23 16.76
C PHE A 269 3.88 6.55 16.53
N LYS A 270 3.19 7.63 16.15
CA LYS A 270 3.75 8.99 16.07
C LYS A 270 4.45 9.41 17.37
N LYS A 271 3.85 9.13 18.53
CA LYS A 271 4.46 9.37 19.86
C LYS A 271 5.73 8.53 20.07
N GLY A 272 5.70 7.26 19.66
CA GLY A 272 6.86 6.37 19.75
C GLY A 272 8.07 6.86 18.95
N ILE A 273 7.84 7.36 17.73
CA ILE A 273 8.87 8.00 16.90
C ILE A 273 9.45 9.23 17.62
N ALA A 274 8.59 10.08 18.16
CA ALA A 274 8.99 11.27 18.90
C ALA A 274 9.87 10.91 20.12
N GLU A 275 9.46 9.95 20.94
CA GLU A 275 10.20 9.51 22.12
C GLU A 275 11.63 9.05 21.79
N LYS A 276 11.81 8.39 20.64
CA LYS A 276 13.12 7.88 20.20
C LYS A 276 14.02 8.99 19.69
N PHE A 277 13.50 9.84 18.80
CA PHE A 277 14.34 10.74 17.99
C PHE A 277 14.34 12.20 18.44
N ARG A 278 13.41 12.59 19.32
CA ARG A 278 13.27 13.97 19.77
C ARG A 278 13.81 14.18 21.19
N GLY A 279 13.91 13.14 22.01
CA GLY A 279 14.73 13.08 23.24
C GLY A 279 14.33 14.02 24.41
N ASP A 280 14.08 15.31 24.16
CA ASP A 280 13.57 16.31 25.12
C ASP A 280 12.03 16.25 25.15
N VAL A 281 11.45 16.32 26.36
CA VAL A 281 9.98 16.28 26.56
C VAL A 281 9.26 17.38 25.79
N ARG A 282 9.87 18.57 25.64
CA ARG A 282 9.29 19.68 24.87
C ARG A 282 9.26 19.36 23.38
N ASP A 283 10.33 18.80 22.84
CA ASP A 283 10.40 18.43 21.43
C ASP A 283 9.42 17.29 21.12
N ILE A 284 9.23 16.36 22.07
CA ILE A 284 8.20 15.31 21.97
C ILE A 284 6.78 15.91 21.99
N GLN A 285 6.48 16.80 22.94
CA GLN A 285 5.17 17.45 23.04
C GLN A 285 4.85 18.29 21.81
N SER A 286 5.83 19.04 21.29
CA SER A 286 5.73 19.81 20.06
C SER A 286 5.50 18.89 18.86
N TYR A 287 6.35 17.89 18.64
CA TYR A 287 6.21 16.96 17.51
C TYR A 287 4.87 16.20 17.52
N THR A 288 4.38 15.80 18.70
CA THR A 288 3.11 15.06 18.82
C THR A 288 1.87 15.93 18.69
N GLY A 289 1.95 17.21 19.09
CA GLY A 289 0.84 18.16 19.03
C GLY A 289 0.77 18.98 17.73
N GLU A 290 1.87 19.08 17.00
CA GLU A 290 1.96 19.82 15.75
C GLU A 290 1.77 18.91 14.52
N VAL A 291 1.50 19.55 13.38
CA VAL A 291 1.54 18.87 12.09
C VAL A 291 2.99 18.77 11.65
N VAL A 292 3.44 17.53 11.44
CA VAL A 292 4.81 17.18 11.05
C VAL A 292 4.77 16.19 9.90
N GLU A 293 5.92 15.89 9.30
CA GLU A 293 6.04 15.11 8.06
C GLU A 293 5.33 13.76 8.12
N ILE A 294 5.29 13.09 9.29
CA ILE A 294 4.59 11.81 9.46
C ILE A 294 3.09 11.91 9.21
N ASP A 295 2.48 13.09 9.40
CA ASP A 295 1.05 13.28 9.18
C ASP A 295 0.66 13.16 7.69
N PHE A 296 1.62 13.31 6.76
CA PHE A 296 1.42 12.95 5.36
C PHE A 296 1.17 11.44 5.23
N TYR A 297 2.04 10.60 5.80
CA TYR A 297 1.93 9.15 5.75
C TYR A 297 0.70 8.63 6.50
N ARG A 298 0.34 9.27 7.62
CA ARG A 298 -0.91 8.98 8.34
C ARG A 298 -2.13 9.26 7.48
N GLY A 299 -2.17 10.39 6.76
CA GLY A 299 -3.24 10.71 5.82
C GLY A 299 -3.31 9.72 4.67
N ALA A 300 -2.17 9.41 4.04
CA ALA A 300 -2.09 8.44 2.94
C ALA A 300 -2.51 7.02 3.38
N ALA A 301 -2.15 6.59 4.59
CA ALA A 301 -2.56 5.30 5.14
C ALA A 301 -4.08 5.21 5.36
N ILE A 302 -4.70 6.27 5.86
CA ILE A 302 -6.15 6.33 6.01
C ILE A 302 -6.83 6.23 4.64
N LEU A 303 -6.32 6.94 3.63
CA LEU A 303 -6.82 6.87 2.25
C LEU A 303 -6.66 5.47 1.66
N LEU A 304 -5.49 4.85 1.78
CA LEU A 304 -5.24 3.51 1.25
C LEU A 304 -6.17 2.47 1.90
N LYS A 305 -6.30 2.48 3.23
CA LYS A 305 -7.24 1.57 3.90
C LYS A 305 -8.67 1.75 3.39
N THR A 306 -9.11 3.01 3.27
CA THR A 306 -10.48 3.31 2.82
C THR A 306 -10.68 2.89 1.36
N LEU A 307 -9.67 3.10 0.50
CA LEU A 307 -9.67 2.63 -0.88
C LEU A 307 -9.79 1.09 -0.95
N LEU A 308 -9.00 0.35 -0.16
CA LEU A 308 -9.05 -1.12 -0.14
C LEU A 308 -10.42 -1.65 0.31
N GLU A 309 -11.02 -1.02 1.33
CA GLU A 309 -12.36 -1.37 1.81
C GLU A 309 -13.43 -1.16 0.74
N HIS A 310 -13.39 -0.03 0.02
CA HIS A 310 -14.30 0.24 -1.09
C HIS A 310 -14.05 -0.70 -2.27
N ASP A 311 -12.79 -0.84 -2.67
CA ASP A 311 -12.41 -1.52 -3.89
C ASP A 311 -12.72 -3.02 -3.83
N TYR A 312 -12.75 -3.59 -2.62
CA TYR A 312 -13.16 -4.97 -2.37
C TYR A 312 -14.53 -5.30 -3.01
N ASN A 313 -15.49 -4.38 -2.94
CA ASN A 313 -16.80 -4.53 -3.58
C ASN A 313 -16.85 -3.92 -4.98
N GLN A 314 -16.14 -2.80 -5.21
CA GLN A 314 -16.15 -2.10 -6.49
C GLN A 314 -15.68 -3.01 -7.63
N ILE A 315 -14.65 -3.81 -7.38
CA ILE A 315 -14.11 -4.70 -8.40
C ILE A 315 -15.08 -5.83 -8.79
N GLU A 316 -15.86 -6.34 -7.83
CA GLU A 316 -16.92 -7.31 -8.14
C GLU A 316 -18.04 -6.67 -8.97
N ALA A 317 -18.36 -5.40 -8.70
CA ALA A 317 -19.34 -4.66 -9.50
C ALA A 317 -18.84 -4.47 -10.94
N LEU A 318 -17.56 -4.12 -11.11
CA LEU A 318 -16.92 -3.99 -12.42
C LEU A 318 -16.92 -5.31 -13.19
N GLU A 319 -16.55 -6.42 -12.54
CA GLU A 319 -16.55 -7.76 -13.15
C GLU A 319 -17.94 -8.14 -13.71
N ARG A 320 -19.00 -7.86 -12.95
CA ARG A 320 -20.39 -8.16 -13.36
C ARG A 320 -20.86 -7.34 -14.56
N VAL A 321 -20.40 -6.11 -14.69
CA VAL A 321 -20.81 -5.23 -15.82
C VAL A 321 -19.94 -5.45 -17.05
N ALA A 322 -18.64 -5.73 -16.89
CA ALA A 322 -17.66 -5.79 -17.97
C ALA A 322 -18.08 -6.77 -19.09
N GLU A 323 -18.68 -7.91 -18.73
CA GLU A 323 -19.15 -8.93 -19.68
C GLU A 323 -20.26 -8.45 -20.63
N ASN A 324 -20.98 -7.38 -20.29
CA ASN A 324 -22.13 -6.89 -21.05
C ASN A 324 -21.86 -5.60 -21.85
N LEU A 325 -20.69 -4.98 -21.67
CA LEU A 325 -20.31 -3.73 -22.35
C LEU A 325 -19.97 -3.94 -23.83
N ASP A 326 -20.28 -2.94 -24.67
CA ASP A 326 -19.87 -2.92 -26.08
C ASP A 326 -18.36 -2.67 -26.18
N SER A 327 -17.65 -3.65 -26.74
CA SER A 327 -16.18 -3.59 -26.82
C SER A 327 -15.63 -2.51 -27.74
N GLU A 328 -16.31 -2.17 -28.84
CA GLU A 328 -15.80 -1.13 -29.74
C GLU A 328 -16.06 0.26 -29.15
N LYS A 329 -17.24 0.49 -28.56
CA LYS A 329 -17.50 1.74 -27.86
C LYS A 329 -16.57 1.94 -26.67
N LEU A 330 -16.39 0.90 -25.84
CA LEU A 330 -15.49 0.99 -24.68
C LEU A 330 -14.04 1.26 -25.09
N LYS A 331 -13.58 0.66 -26.20
CA LYS A 331 -12.26 0.94 -26.76
C LYS A 331 -12.11 2.40 -27.18
N GLU A 332 -13.12 2.99 -27.84
CA GLU A 332 -13.13 4.41 -28.21
C GLU A 332 -13.01 5.30 -26.97
N THR A 333 -13.87 5.09 -25.96
CA THR A 333 -13.82 5.86 -24.70
C THR A 333 -12.46 5.69 -23.99
N MET A 334 -11.95 4.46 -23.90
CA MET A 334 -10.67 4.18 -23.24
C MET A 334 -9.49 4.85 -23.94
N GLN A 335 -9.53 5.07 -25.26
CA GLN A 335 -8.49 5.80 -26.01
C GLN A 335 -8.38 7.27 -25.61
N GLU A 336 -9.44 7.86 -25.04
CA GLU A 336 -9.43 9.24 -24.54
C GLU A 336 -8.70 9.37 -23.19
N LEU A 337 -8.53 8.26 -22.45
CA LEU A 337 -7.84 8.28 -21.16
C LEU A 337 -6.33 8.55 -21.34
N PRO A 338 -5.77 9.55 -20.64
CA PRO A 338 -4.36 9.86 -20.73
C PRO A 338 -3.50 8.70 -20.21
N GLU A 339 -2.29 8.58 -20.76
CA GLU A 339 -1.24 7.72 -20.23
C GLU A 339 -0.68 8.30 -18.91
N ILE A 340 -0.30 7.43 -17.98
CA ILE A 340 0.39 7.83 -16.75
C ILE A 340 1.90 7.72 -16.94
N ASP A 341 2.62 8.85 -16.81
CA ASP A 341 4.07 8.88 -16.96
C ASP A 341 4.77 8.44 -15.66
N MET A 342 5.20 7.18 -15.64
CA MET A 342 5.95 6.60 -14.52
C MET A 342 7.45 6.98 -14.51
N LYS A 343 7.98 7.65 -15.54
CA LYS A 343 9.45 7.87 -15.68
C LYS A 343 10.07 8.70 -14.57
N LYS A 344 9.28 9.56 -13.95
CA LYS A 344 9.73 10.41 -12.85
C LYS A 344 9.44 9.81 -11.47
N GLU A 345 8.78 8.65 -11.43
CA GLU A 345 8.39 7.97 -10.22
C GLU A 345 9.36 6.85 -9.85
N ASN A 346 9.45 6.56 -8.54
CA ASN A 346 10.31 5.49 -8.03
C ASN A 346 9.61 4.13 -8.12
N TYR A 347 9.47 3.61 -9.34
CA TYR A 347 8.82 2.32 -9.60
C TYR A 347 9.80 1.14 -9.58
N PHE A 348 9.31 -0.05 -9.31
CA PHE A 348 10.11 -1.26 -9.09
C PHE A 348 9.69 -2.45 -9.95
N LEU A 349 8.50 -2.44 -10.51
CA LEU A 349 8.03 -3.46 -11.43
C LEU A 349 8.25 -2.98 -12.87
N ILE A 350 8.98 -3.77 -13.65
CA ILE A 350 9.19 -3.56 -15.08
C ILE A 350 8.53 -4.68 -15.85
N ARG A 351 7.90 -4.37 -16.99
CA ARG A 351 7.50 -5.44 -17.90
C ARG A 351 8.72 -6.08 -18.52
N ARG A 352 8.69 -7.39 -18.72
CA ARG A 352 9.75 -8.12 -19.45
C ARG A 352 9.93 -7.70 -20.91
N SER A 353 8.92 -7.03 -21.48
CA SER A 353 8.96 -6.50 -22.84
C SER A 353 9.67 -5.14 -22.96
N GLU A 354 9.87 -4.45 -21.82
CA GLU A 354 10.59 -3.18 -21.71
C GLU A 354 12.08 -3.43 -21.40
#